data_AF-A0A957RZH4-F1
#
_entry.id   AF-A0A957RZH4-F1
#
_cell.length_a   1.000
_cell.length_b   1.000
_cell.length_c   1.000
_cell.angle_alpha   90.00
_cell.angle_beta   90.00
_cell.angle_gamma   90.00
#
_symmetry.space_group_name_H-M   'P 1'
#
loop_
_entity.id
_entity.type
_entity.pdbx_description
1 polymer ?
#
loop_
_entity_poly.entity_id
_entity_poly.type
_entity_poly.pdbx_seq_one_letter_code
_entity_poly.pdbx_strand_id
1 'polypeptide(L)' 'GHIAGARLLPLQVLAQRHHELPKDQPIVCVCRSGNRSQVACEQLAAMGFDDLTNLSGGMMGWKSSGLPTE' A
#
# COMPACT_ATOMS: atom_id res chain seq x y z
N GLY A 1 -13.00 -6.42 4.43
CA GLY A 1 -12.91 -4.96 4.54
C GLY A 1 -11.53 -4.43 4.20
N HIS A 2 -11.13 -4.56 2.94
CA HIS A 2 -10.04 -3.84 2.27
C HIS A 2 -10.63 -2.95 1.16
N ILE A 3 -9.81 -2.08 0.55
CA ILE A 3 -10.22 -1.33 -0.64
C ILE A 3 -10.55 -2.34 -1.75
N ALA A 4 -11.63 -2.11 -2.49
CA ALA A 4 -12.01 -2.98 -3.61
C ALA A 4 -10.86 -3.10 -4.63
N GLY A 5 -10.54 -4.33 -5.03
CA GLY A 5 -9.41 -4.59 -5.94
C GLY A 5 -8.00 -4.44 -5.33
N ALA A 6 -7.87 -4.16 -4.02
CA ALA A 6 -6.57 -4.10 -3.38
C ALA A 6 -5.90 -5.48 -3.28
N ARG A 7 -4.60 -5.52 -3.56
CA ARG A 7 -3.79 -6.72 -3.39
C ARG A 7 -3.19 -6.78 -1.99
N LEU A 8 -3.34 -7.94 -1.33
CA LEU A 8 -2.74 -8.17 -0.02
C LEU A 8 -1.26 -8.55 -0.16
N LEU A 9 -0.37 -7.65 0.22
CA LEU A 9 1.06 -7.92 0.40
C LEU A 9 1.53 -7.42 1.78
N PRO A 10 1.68 -8.31 2.78
CA PRO A 10 2.07 -7.90 4.13
C PRO A 10 3.47 -7.29 4.17
N LEU A 11 3.66 -6.24 4.98
CA LEU A 11 4.95 -5.54 5.12
C LEU A 11 6.10 -6.49 5.48
N GLN A 12 5.85 -7.50 6.31
CA GLN A 12 6.88 -8.46 6.75
C GLN A 12 7.48 -9.29 5.61
N VAL A 13 6.74 -9.51 4.53
CA VAL A 13 7.19 -10.30 3.37
C VAL A 13 7.46 -9.43 2.14
N LEU A 14 7.29 -8.12 2.25
CA LEU A 14 7.41 -7.18 1.14
C LEU A 14 8.79 -7.28 0.47
N ALA A 15 9.86 -7.30 1.26
CA ALA A 15 11.22 -7.41 0.75
C ALA A 15 11.48 -8.70 -0.06
N GLN A 16 10.80 -9.80 0.26
CA GLN A 16 10.95 -11.07 -0.45
C GLN A 16 10.05 -11.15 -1.70
N ARG A 17 8.90 -10.48 -1.66
CA ARG A 17 7.82 -10.60 -2.64
C ARG A 17 7.62 -9.33 -3.48
N HIS A 18 8.52 -8.34 -3.39
CA HIS A 18 8.42 -7.09 -4.15
C HIS A 18 8.37 -7.33 -5.67
N HIS A 19 8.95 -8.43 -6.15
CA HIS A 19 9.05 -8.78 -7.58
C HIS A 19 7.67 -9.07 -8.20
N GLU A 20 6.65 -9.32 -7.38
CA GLU A 20 5.29 -9.49 -7.84
C GLU A 20 4.60 -8.14 -8.16
N LEU A 21 5.17 -7.00 -7.76
CA LEU A 21 4.59 -5.67 -7.99
C LEU A 21 5.05 -5.10 -9.34
N PRO A 22 4.17 -4.38 -10.07
CA PRO A 22 4.56 -3.71 -11.31
C PRO A 22 5.51 -2.55 -10.98
N LYS A 23 6.64 -2.46 -11.69
CA LYS A 23 7.60 -1.36 -11.52
C LYS A 23 7.27 -0.13 -12.37
N ASP A 24 6.44 -0.31 -13.38
CA ASP A 24 6.08 0.65 -14.42
C ASP A 24 4.71 1.31 -14.18
N GLN A 25 4.13 1.11 -13.00
CA GLN A 25 2.81 1.62 -12.64
C GLN A 25 2.82 2.28 -11.26
N PRO A 26 1.96 3.28 -11.02
CA PRO A 26 1.80 3.88 -9.70
C PRO A 26 1.34 2.85 -8.67
N ILE A 27 1.96 2.84 -7.49
CA ILE A 27 1.57 1.96 -6.37
C ILE A 27 1.08 2.82 -5.21
N VAL A 28 -0.17 2.56 -4.80
CA VAL A 28 -0.72 3.12 -3.56
C VAL A 28 -0.61 2.08 -2.44
N CYS A 29 0.20 2.37 -1.43
CA CYS A 29 0.32 1.54 -0.23
C CYS A 29 -0.77 1.92 0.78
N VAL A 30 -1.45 0.91 1.34
CA VAL A 30 -2.48 1.10 2.37
C VAL A 30 -2.31 0.13 3.53
N CYS A 31 -2.49 0.62 4.75
CA CYS A 31 -2.61 -0.21 5.94
C CYS A 31 -3.79 0.27 6.81
N ARG A 32 -3.84 -0.08 8.10
CA ARG A 32 -4.92 0.35 9.00
C ARG A 32 -4.99 1.87 9.14
N SER A 33 -3.87 2.54 9.42
CA SER A 33 -3.80 3.97 9.80
C SER A 33 -2.87 4.83 8.96
N GLY A 34 -2.09 4.23 8.06
CA GLY A 34 -1.05 4.92 7.27
C GLY A 34 0.39 4.60 7.71
N ASN A 35 0.62 4.16 8.95
CA ASN A 35 1.99 4.01 9.48
C ASN A 35 2.79 2.87 8.82
N ARG A 36 2.19 1.68 8.68
CA ARG A 36 2.88 0.53 8.06
C ARG A 36 3.02 0.69 6.54
N SER A 37 2.08 1.40 5.91
CA SER A 37 2.13 1.68 4.48
C SER A 37 3.16 2.75 4.14
N GLN A 38 3.45 3.69 5.06
CA GLN A 38 4.61 4.59 4.96
C GLN A 38 5.92 3.80 4.85
N VAL A 39 6.14 2.86 5.78
CA VAL A 39 7.33 2.00 5.78
C VAL A 39 7.39 1.14 4.52
N ALA A 40 6.24 0.68 4.01
CA ALA A 40 6.18 -0.05 2.75
C ALA A 40 6.66 0.81 1.57
N CYS A 41 6.21 2.06 1.46
CA CYS A 41 6.69 2.98 0.44
C CYS A 41 8.20 3.21 0.54
N GLU A 42 8.74 3.41 1.75
CA GLU A 42 10.18 3.61 1.95
C GLU A 42 10.99 2.39 1.51
N GLN A 43 10.52 1.17 1.84
CA GLN A 43 11.15 -0.07 1.39
C GLN A 43 11.10 -0.23 -0.13
N LEU A 44 9.97 0.05 -0.75
CA LEU A 44 9.81 -0.03 -2.21
C LEU A 44 10.67 1.01 -2.93
N ALA A 45 10.74 2.24 -2.42
CA ALA A 45 11.61 3.28 -2.96
C ALA A 45 13.08 2.82 -2.96
N ALA A 46 13.54 2.21 -1.87
CA ALA A 46 14.89 1.65 -1.77
C ALA A 46 15.13 0.47 -2.75
N MET A 47 14.08 -0.18 -3.26
CA MET A 47 14.12 -1.27 -4.24
C MET A 47 13.95 -0.77 -5.69
N GLY A 48 13.91 0.55 -5.90
CA GLY A 48 13.80 1.18 -7.22
C GLY A 48 12.39 1.16 -7.78
N PHE A 49 11.38 1.42 -6.94
CA PHE A 49 10.04 1.80 -7.37
C PHE A 49 9.91 3.32 -7.26
N ASP A 50 9.49 3.97 -8.34
CA ASP A 50 9.62 5.42 -8.46
C ASP A 50 8.29 6.17 -8.24
N ASP A 51 7.15 5.50 -8.46
CA ASP A 51 5.82 6.09 -8.31
C ASP A 51 5.05 5.41 -7.16
N LEU A 52 5.22 5.97 -5.96
CA LEU A 52 4.72 5.42 -4.71
C LEU A 52 3.91 6.47 -3.95
N THR A 53 2.71 6.10 -3.52
CA THR A 53 1.84 6.95 -2.69
C THR A 53 1.42 6.20 -1.43
N ASN A 54 1.58 6.82 -0.26
CA ASN A 54 0.99 6.30 0.99
C ASN A 54 -0.43 6.88 1.17
N LEU A 55 -1.44 6.02 1.35
CA LEU A 55 -2.80 6.49 1.63
C LEU A 55 -2.89 7.06 3.06
N SER A 56 -3.00 8.38 3.16
CA SER A 56 -3.17 9.08 4.44
C SER A 56 -4.43 8.61 5.18
N GLY A 57 -4.30 8.39 6.49
CA GLY A 57 -5.37 7.82 7.33
C GLY A 57 -5.63 6.33 7.12
N GLY A 58 -5.04 5.70 6.10
CA GLY A 58 -5.21 4.28 5.79
C GLY A 58 -6.67 3.86 5.61
N MET A 59 -6.95 2.59 5.91
CA MET A 59 -8.31 2.03 5.87
C MET A 59 -9.28 2.73 6.82
N MET A 60 -8.81 3.34 7.92
CA MET A 60 -9.69 4.10 8.80
C MET A 60 -10.20 5.37 8.10
N GLY A 61 -9.30 6.12 7.45
CA GLY A 61 -9.67 7.27 6.62
C GLY A 61 -10.63 6.86 5.51
N TRP A 62 -10.27 5.83 4.74
CA TRP A 62 -11.10 5.29 3.65
C TRP A 62 -12.53 4.96 4.08
N LYS A 63 -12.68 4.24 5.20
CA LYS A 63 -13.98 3.88 5.76
C LYS A 63 -14.75 5.10 6.27
N SER A 64 -14.07 6.05 6.90
CA SER A 64 -14.72 7.28 7.39
C SER A 64 -15.27 8.14 6.25
N SER A 65 -14.65 8.06 5.07
CA SER A 65 -15.11 8.72 3.84
C SER A 65 -16.27 8.00 3.15
N GLY A 66 -16.77 6.88 3.70
CA GLY A 66 -17.90 6.13 3.11
C GLY A 66 -17.57 5.43 1.80
N LEU A 67 -16.28 5.21 1.50
CA LEU A 67 -15.84 4.59 0.26
C LEU A 67 -16.03 3.06 0.29
N PRO A 68 -16.24 2.42 -0.87
CA PRO A 68 -16.55 0.99 -0.94
C PRO A 68 -15.41 0.12 -0.42
N THR A 69 -15.75 -1.00 0.22
CA THR A 69 -14.81 -2.02 0.68
C THR A 69 -15.29 -3.40 0.30
N GLU A 70 -14.34 -4.32 0.09
CA GLU A 70 -14.55 -5.77 -0.07
C GLU A 70 -14.08 -6.52 1.17
#